data_AF-A0A6J4K1K1-F1
#
_entry.id   AF-A0A6J4K1K1-F1
#
_cell.length_a   1.000
_cell.length_b   1.000
_cell.length_c   1.000
_cell.angle_alpha   90.00
_cell.angle_beta   90.00
_cell.angle_gamma   90.00
#
_symmetry.space_group_name_H-M   'P 1'
#
loop_
_entity.id
_entity.type
_entity.pdbx_description
1 polymer ?
#
loop_
_entity_poly.entity_id
_entity_poly.type
_entity_poly.pdbx_seq_one_letter_code
_entity_poly.pdbx_strand_id
1 'polypeptide(L)'
;MNARRAVWWVSAAAVVGVLAPTALHAPLAYAAPTETRYAVTLTRESQNQYRDDESGVRFLTRYCYEYSYSERAIYDDSREQLTFLSSRGTCEVAQVLAPPSPSAATTGSGVIETRMAGEFNGWEGETVFVLDNGQVWQQASYAYHYRYAYRPKVLIYPSGGVWRMQVEGVSSSIAVQRLA
;
A
#
# COMPACT_ATOMS: atom_id res chain seq x y z
N MET A 1 37.62 -39.39 63.94
CA MET A 1 37.46 -40.60 64.79
C MET A 1 36.24 -40.41 65.68
N ASN A 2 35.44 -41.46 65.90
CA ASN A 2 34.30 -41.59 66.85
C ASN A 2 33.11 -40.60 66.62
N ALA A 3 31.86 -40.95 66.29
CA ALA A 3 31.00 -42.15 66.26
C ALA A 3 29.97 -42.28 67.41
N ARG A 4 28.69 -42.55 67.03
CA ARG A 4 27.54 -43.05 67.84
C ARG A 4 26.91 -41.98 68.78
N ARG A 5 25.60 -41.92 69.07
CA ARG A 5 24.42 -42.84 68.99
C ARG A 5 23.10 -42.03 68.90
N ALA A 6 21.96 -42.72 68.81
CA ALA A 6 20.59 -42.18 69.02
C ALA A 6 19.72 -43.32 69.65
N VAL A 7 18.38 -43.31 69.81
CA VAL A 7 17.28 -42.53 69.17
C VAL A 7 15.92 -42.72 69.93
N TRP A 8 14.93 -41.83 69.71
CA TRP A 8 13.49 -41.89 70.11
C TRP A 8 13.18 -41.75 71.62
N TRP A 9 12.02 -41.23 72.08
CA TRP A 9 10.59 -41.46 71.73
C TRP A 9 9.70 -40.23 72.11
N VAL A 10 8.43 -40.00 71.66
CA VAL A 10 7.69 -40.28 70.40
C VAL A 10 6.28 -39.58 70.42
N SER A 11 5.64 -39.39 69.25
CA SER A 11 4.19 -39.16 68.97
C SER A 11 3.47 -37.78 69.04
N ALA A 12 2.47 -37.68 68.13
CA ALA A 12 1.33 -36.74 67.98
C ALA A 12 1.64 -35.33 67.40
N ALA A 13 0.87 -34.79 66.44
CA ALA A 13 -0.30 -35.29 65.69
C ALA A 13 -0.32 -34.74 64.24
N ALA A 14 -1.19 -35.30 63.38
CA ALA A 14 -1.28 -34.94 61.96
C ALA A 14 -2.10 -33.68 61.68
N VAL A 15 -1.68 -32.89 60.69
CA VAL A 15 -2.56 -32.00 59.90
C VAL A 15 -2.17 -32.09 58.42
N VAL A 16 -3.18 -32.12 57.55
CA VAL A 16 -3.05 -32.29 56.08
C VAL A 16 -2.53 -31.02 55.42
N GLY A 17 -1.68 -31.16 54.39
CA GLY A 17 -1.16 -30.05 53.61
C GLY A 17 -0.66 -30.47 52.23
N VAL A 18 -1.55 -30.91 51.34
CA VAL A 18 -1.22 -31.14 49.92
C VAL A 18 -1.15 -29.79 49.21
N LEU A 19 0.04 -29.20 49.15
CA LEU A 19 0.31 -28.05 48.29
C LEU A 19 0.58 -28.56 46.87
N ALA A 20 -0.44 -28.52 46.03
CA ALA A 20 -0.26 -28.66 44.59
C ALA A 20 0.54 -27.46 44.06
N PRO A 21 1.54 -27.65 43.18
CA PRO A 21 2.23 -26.52 42.56
C PRO A 21 1.28 -25.84 41.59
N THR A 22 0.80 -24.65 41.94
CA THR A 22 0.07 -23.77 41.04
C THR A 22 1.01 -23.35 39.91
N ALA A 23 0.90 -24.02 38.76
CA ALA A 23 1.60 -23.62 37.56
C ALA A 23 1.10 -22.23 37.14
N LEU A 24 1.90 -21.21 37.45
CA LEU A 24 1.75 -19.85 36.93
C LEU A 24 1.74 -19.93 35.41
N HIS A 25 0.53 -19.89 34.83
CA HIS A 25 0.37 -19.67 33.41
C HIS A 25 0.82 -18.24 33.16
N ALA A 26 1.98 -18.09 32.52
CA ALA A 26 2.36 -16.80 31.96
C ALA A 26 1.22 -16.37 31.02
N PRO A 27 0.69 -15.14 31.14
CA PRO A 27 -0.24 -14.66 30.14
C PRO A 27 0.48 -14.68 28.79
N LEU A 28 -0.14 -15.28 27.78
CA LEU A 28 0.32 -15.14 26.41
C LEU A 28 0.34 -13.63 26.10
N ALA A 29 1.53 -13.06 25.99
CA ALA A 29 1.71 -11.68 25.57
C ALA A 29 1.26 -11.60 24.11
N TYR A 30 -0.02 -11.30 23.91
CA TYR A 30 -0.56 -11.01 22.59
C TYR A 30 0.07 -9.71 22.14
N ALA A 31 1.08 -9.81 21.27
CA ALA A 31 1.63 -8.65 20.60
C ALA A 31 0.49 -7.99 19.83
N ALA A 32 0.09 -6.79 20.26
CA ALA A 32 -0.86 -6.00 19.49
C ALA A 32 -0.29 -5.82 18.07
N PRO A 33 -1.10 -5.98 17.01
CA PRO A 33 -0.62 -5.71 15.66
C PRO A 33 -0.12 -4.27 15.63
N THR A 34 1.12 -4.08 15.15
CA THR A 34 1.63 -2.75 14.82
C THR A 34 0.86 -2.26 13.61
N GLU A 35 -0.28 -1.63 13.87
CA GLU A 35 -1.15 -0.99 12.88
C GLU A 35 -0.42 0.27 12.39
N THR A 36 0.40 0.09 11.34
CA THR A 36 1.27 1.13 10.82
C THR A 36 0.45 2.21 10.12
N ARG A 37 0.06 3.23 10.89
CA ARG A 37 -0.72 4.37 10.43
C ARG A 37 0.15 5.61 10.30
N TYR A 38 0.00 6.30 9.18
CA TYR A 38 0.68 7.54 8.86
C TYR A 38 -0.32 8.69 8.75
N ALA A 39 0.01 9.85 9.30
CA ALA A 39 -0.72 11.08 9.01
C ALA A 39 -0.16 11.70 7.73
N VAL A 40 -1.06 12.12 6.83
CA VAL A 40 -0.74 12.76 5.54
C VAL A 40 -1.67 13.96 5.34
N THR A 41 -1.26 14.92 4.51
CA THR A 41 -2.03 16.11 4.14
C THR A 41 -2.29 16.05 2.63
N LEU A 42 -3.47 15.57 2.23
CA LEU A 42 -3.75 15.19 0.85
C LEU A 42 -4.42 16.30 0.03
N THR A 43 -3.94 16.46 -1.19
CA THR A 43 -4.60 17.19 -2.27
C THR A 43 -4.89 16.25 -3.43
N ARG A 44 -6.14 16.21 -3.90
CA ARG A 44 -6.54 15.48 -5.12
C ARG A 44 -5.89 16.13 -6.33
N GLU A 45 -4.98 15.41 -7.00
CA GLU A 45 -4.38 15.86 -8.27
C GLU A 45 -5.23 15.47 -9.48
N SER A 46 -5.92 14.33 -9.41
CA SER A 46 -6.60 13.73 -10.56
C SER A 46 -7.66 12.73 -10.09
N GLN A 47 -8.48 12.19 -10.99
CA GLN A 47 -9.35 11.07 -10.63
C GLN A 47 -8.50 9.91 -10.09
N ASN A 48 -8.88 9.40 -8.92
CA ASN A 48 -8.17 8.34 -8.21
C ASN A 48 -6.71 8.65 -7.82
N GLN A 49 -6.30 9.92 -7.77
CA GLN A 49 -4.92 10.30 -7.44
C GLN A 49 -4.87 11.44 -6.42
N TYR A 50 -4.25 11.16 -5.27
CA TYR A 50 -4.05 12.09 -4.16
C TYR A 50 -2.56 12.25 -3.91
N ARG A 51 -2.06 13.47 -3.85
CA ARG A 51 -0.69 13.77 -3.46
C ARG A 51 -0.66 14.25 -2.01
N ASP A 52 0.27 13.71 -1.22
CA ASP A 52 0.62 14.28 0.08
C ASP A 52 1.46 15.55 -0.13
N ASP A 53 0.99 16.66 0.43
CA ASP A 53 1.58 17.99 0.25
C ASP A 53 2.90 18.16 1.03
N GLU A 54 3.19 17.30 2.01
CA GLU A 54 4.44 17.32 2.79
C GLU A 54 5.56 16.49 2.13
N SER A 55 5.29 15.24 1.76
CA SER A 55 6.28 14.32 1.19
C SER A 55 6.30 14.26 -0.34
N GLY A 56 5.25 14.75 -1.01
CA GLY A 56 5.05 14.60 -2.45
C GLY A 56 4.71 13.18 -2.92
N VAL A 57 4.53 12.23 -2.00
CA VAL A 57 4.05 10.87 -2.26
C VAL A 57 2.66 10.92 -2.91
N ARG A 58 2.37 10.02 -3.85
CA ARG A 58 1.05 9.91 -4.49
C ARG A 58 0.38 8.60 -4.14
N PHE A 59 -0.86 8.69 -3.68
CA PHE A 59 -1.75 7.57 -3.44
C PHE A 59 -2.65 7.42 -4.67
N LEU A 60 -2.49 6.30 -5.39
CA LEU A 60 -3.46 5.85 -6.38
C LEU A 60 -4.53 5.05 -5.65
N THR A 61 -5.80 5.38 -5.85
CA THR A 61 -6.95 4.76 -5.17
C THR A 61 -7.82 3.94 -6.11
N ARG A 62 -8.67 3.06 -5.58
CA ARG A 62 -9.75 2.43 -6.36
C ARG A 62 -11.06 3.22 -6.21
N TYR A 63 -11.51 3.82 -7.31
CA TYR A 63 -12.82 4.48 -7.44
C TYR A 63 -13.17 5.46 -6.29
N CYS A 64 -12.19 6.25 -5.86
CA CYS A 64 -12.32 7.29 -4.84
C CYS A 64 -12.63 8.64 -5.48
N TYR A 65 -13.73 9.26 -5.05
CA TYR A 65 -14.22 10.55 -5.55
C TYR A 65 -14.18 11.66 -4.49
N GLU A 66 -13.32 11.49 -3.47
CA GLU A 66 -13.20 12.45 -2.36
C GLU A 66 -12.55 13.76 -2.85
N TYR A 67 -13.21 14.90 -2.69
CA TYR A 67 -12.74 16.20 -3.17
C TYR A 67 -11.86 16.90 -2.13
N SER A 68 -10.71 16.30 -1.88
CA SER A 68 -9.76 16.74 -0.87
C SER A 68 -8.78 17.80 -1.39
N TYR A 69 -8.63 18.90 -0.65
CA TYR A 69 -7.71 20.01 -0.93
C TYR A 69 -6.92 20.35 0.34
N SER A 70 -5.67 19.88 0.42
CA SER A 70 -4.81 19.93 1.61
C SER A 70 -5.50 19.49 2.91
N GLU A 71 -6.25 18.40 2.85
CA GLU A 71 -6.95 17.85 4.02
C GLU A 71 -6.09 16.81 4.73
N ARG A 72 -6.11 16.83 6.07
CA ARG A 72 -5.46 15.77 6.85
C ARG A 72 -6.22 14.45 6.69
N ALA A 73 -5.49 13.40 6.34
CA ALA A 73 -5.98 12.03 6.28
C ALA A 73 -5.04 11.09 7.05
N ILE A 74 -5.52 9.89 7.35
CA ILE A 74 -4.73 8.79 7.89
C ILE A 74 -4.60 7.74 6.79
N TYR A 75 -3.36 7.37 6.44
CA TYR A 75 -3.08 6.18 5.67
C TYR A 75 -2.82 5.01 6.62
N ASP A 76 -3.61 3.94 6.50
CA ASP A 76 -3.42 2.67 7.19
C ASP A 76 -2.83 1.66 6.20
N ASP A 77 -1.52 1.41 6.35
CA ASP A 77 -0.75 0.48 5.50
C ASP A 77 -1.30 -0.95 5.60
N SER A 78 -1.76 -1.35 6.78
CA SER A 78 -2.29 -2.70 7.04
C SER A 78 -3.66 -2.97 6.40
N ARG A 79 -4.36 -1.91 5.97
CA ARG A 79 -5.65 -1.98 5.26
C ARG A 79 -5.61 -1.41 3.85
N GLU A 80 -4.43 -0.95 3.39
CA GLU A 80 -4.26 -0.18 2.16
C GLU A 80 -5.35 0.92 2.03
N GLN A 81 -5.56 1.70 3.09
CA GLN A 81 -6.74 2.56 3.21
C GLN A 81 -6.40 4.01 3.63
N LEU A 82 -7.02 4.97 2.95
CA LEU A 82 -7.06 6.37 3.37
C LEU A 82 -8.36 6.68 4.10
N THR A 83 -8.27 7.39 5.23
CA THR A 83 -9.41 7.97 5.96
C THR A 83 -9.23 9.48 6.08
N PHE A 84 -10.08 10.25 5.39
CA PHE A 84 -10.06 11.71 5.39
C PHE A 84 -10.73 12.26 6.65
N LEU A 85 -10.05 13.11 7.42
CA LEU A 85 -10.46 13.42 8.79
C LEU A 85 -11.61 14.43 8.90
N SER A 86 -11.77 15.31 7.90
CA SER A 86 -12.81 16.36 7.90
C SER A 86 -14.07 15.87 7.21
N SER A 87 -13.94 15.28 6.02
CA SER A 87 -15.08 14.74 5.27
C SER A 87 -15.57 13.38 5.81
N ARG A 88 -14.70 12.64 6.50
CA ARG A 88 -14.89 11.23 6.90
C ARG A 88 -15.02 10.26 5.71
N GLY A 89 -14.61 10.70 4.51
CA GLY A 89 -14.41 9.84 3.35
C GLY A 89 -13.39 8.74 3.63
N THR A 90 -13.58 7.57 3.02
CA THR A 90 -12.66 6.44 3.15
C THR A 90 -12.43 5.82 1.77
N CYS A 91 -11.17 5.61 1.41
CA CYS A 91 -10.78 5.17 0.07
C CYS A 91 -9.73 4.07 0.12
N GLU A 92 -9.94 3.01 -0.68
CA GLU A 92 -8.96 1.95 -0.91
C GLU A 92 -7.82 2.47 -1.78
N VAL A 93 -6.58 2.21 -1.37
CA VAL A 93 -5.34 2.56 -2.07
C VAL A 93 -4.92 1.36 -2.92
N ALA A 94 -4.85 1.55 -4.23
CA ALA A 94 -4.32 0.58 -5.17
C ALA A 94 -2.78 0.57 -5.22
N GLN A 95 -2.15 1.73 -4.98
CA GLN A 95 -0.68 1.85 -4.94
C GLN A 95 -0.24 3.14 -4.26
N VAL A 96 0.89 3.09 -3.56
CA VAL A 96 1.63 4.28 -3.08
C VAL A 96 2.86 4.50 -3.96
N LEU A 97 3.00 5.69 -4.52
CA LEU A 97 4.09 6.10 -5.40
C LEU A 97 5.00 7.10 -4.70
N ALA A 98 6.30 6.87 -4.78
CA ALA A 98 7.29 7.86 -4.34
C ALA A 98 7.14 9.19 -5.11
N PRO A 99 7.51 10.33 -4.50
CA PRO A 99 7.59 11.60 -5.23
C PRO A 99 8.50 11.46 -6.47
N PRO A 100 8.17 12.17 -7.57
CA PRO A 100 8.95 12.09 -8.81
C PRO A 100 10.35 12.63 -8.56
N SER A 101 11.35 11.74 -8.50
CA SER A 101 12.75 12.16 -8.40
C SER A 101 13.11 13.05 -9.60
N PRO A 102 13.82 14.18 -9.41
CA PRO A 102 14.23 15.03 -10.53
C PRO A 102 15.12 14.31 -11.55
N SER A 103 15.74 13.17 -11.17
CA SER A 103 16.48 12.29 -12.08
C SER A 103 15.62 11.29 -12.86
N ALA A 104 14.34 11.09 -12.51
CA ALA A 104 13.44 10.16 -13.19
C ALA A 104 12.76 10.77 -14.43
N ALA A 105 12.80 12.10 -14.56
CA ALA A 105 12.25 12.85 -15.70
C ALA A 105 13.06 12.71 -17.00
N THR A 106 14.19 12.00 -17.00
CA THR A 106 15.09 11.92 -18.15
C THR A 106 14.72 10.82 -19.13
N THR A 107 14.24 11.25 -20.30
CA THR A 107 14.47 10.70 -21.64
C THR A 107 14.92 9.23 -21.73
N GLY A 108 13.95 8.31 -21.84
CA GLY A 108 14.19 7.06 -22.54
C GLY A 108 14.31 7.35 -24.04
N SER A 109 15.48 7.17 -24.64
CA SER A 109 15.69 7.33 -26.09
C SER A 109 15.24 6.10 -26.89
N GLY A 110 14.06 5.55 -26.59
CA GLY A 110 13.64 4.26 -27.12
C GLY A 110 12.15 3.95 -26.99
N VAL A 111 11.77 2.86 -27.64
CA VAL A 111 10.48 2.18 -27.50
C VAL A 111 10.52 1.31 -26.24
N ILE A 112 9.43 1.32 -25.48
CA ILE A 112 9.27 0.52 -24.25
C ILE A 112 8.19 -0.53 -24.52
N GLU A 113 8.54 -1.80 -24.37
CA GLU A 113 7.62 -2.93 -24.45
C GLU A 113 7.53 -3.62 -23.08
N THR A 114 6.31 -3.75 -22.56
CA THR A 114 6.05 -4.33 -21.24
C THR A 114 4.57 -4.80 -21.15
N ARG A 115 4.04 -4.99 -19.94
CA ARG A 115 2.60 -5.21 -19.69
C ARG A 115 2.12 -4.25 -18.61
N MET A 116 0.80 -4.07 -18.51
CA MET A 116 0.20 -3.48 -17.30
C MET A 116 0.47 -4.40 -16.10
N ALA A 117 0.74 -3.80 -14.93
CA ALA A 117 0.98 -4.54 -13.68
C ALA A 117 -0.25 -5.32 -13.20
N GLY A 118 -1.45 -4.83 -13.52
CA GLY A 118 -2.73 -5.42 -13.10
C GLY A 118 -3.83 -5.27 -14.15
N GLU A 119 -5.02 -4.95 -13.68
CA GLU A 119 -6.20 -4.77 -14.52
C GLU A 119 -6.13 -3.48 -15.34
N PHE A 120 -6.59 -3.55 -16.58
CA PHE A 120 -6.83 -2.42 -17.46
C PHE A 120 -8.33 -2.38 -17.74
N ASN A 121 -8.99 -1.25 -17.43
CA ASN A 121 -10.42 -1.07 -17.68
C ASN A 121 -10.72 -0.15 -18.88
N GLY A 122 -9.67 0.38 -19.51
CA GLY A 122 -9.77 1.46 -20.49
C GLY A 122 -9.04 2.72 -20.03
N TRP A 123 -9.49 3.87 -20.51
CA TRP A 123 -9.02 5.19 -20.07
C TRP A 123 -10.12 6.25 -20.20
N GLU A 124 -10.10 7.26 -19.33
CA GLU A 124 -11.22 8.18 -19.11
C GLU A 124 -10.84 9.67 -18.98
N GLY A 125 -9.68 10.06 -19.51
CA GLY A 125 -9.19 11.45 -19.56
C GLY A 125 -8.00 11.69 -18.63
N GLU A 126 -8.02 11.06 -17.46
CA GLU A 126 -7.07 11.25 -16.36
C GLU A 126 -6.28 9.99 -15.97
N THR A 127 -6.49 8.88 -16.69
CA THR A 127 -6.12 7.52 -16.25
C THR A 127 -4.62 7.34 -16.04
N VAL A 128 -4.27 6.71 -14.91
CA VAL A 128 -2.92 6.30 -14.55
C VAL A 128 -2.71 4.82 -14.91
N PHE A 129 -1.58 4.53 -15.55
CA PHE A 129 -1.15 3.23 -16.03
C PHE A 129 0.10 2.80 -15.27
N VAL A 130 -0.01 1.69 -14.54
CA VAL A 130 1.09 1.07 -13.79
C VAL A 130 1.59 -0.12 -14.58
N LEU A 131 2.90 -0.20 -14.82
CA LEU A 131 3.51 -1.21 -15.69
C LEU A 131 4.32 -2.23 -14.89
N ASP A 132 4.45 -3.46 -15.43
CA ASP A 132 5.23 -4.57 -14.84
C ASP A 132 6.71 -4.22 -14.60
N ASN A 133 7.24 -3.21 -15.30
CA ASN A 133 8.62 -2.72 -15.13
C ASN A 133 8.75 -1.61 -14.07
N GLY A 134 7.70 -1.35 -13.28
CA GLY A 134 7.67 -0.33 -12.23
C GLY A 134 7.47 1.11 -12.71
N GLN A 135 7.43 1.36 -14.02
CA GLN A 135 7.11 2.69 -14.54
C GLN A 135 5.64 3.04 -14.34
N VAL A 136 5.38 4.32 -14.09
CA VAL A 136 4.02 4.85 -14.02
C VAL A 136 3.84 5.96 -15.05
N TRP A 137 2.78 5.86 -15.83
CA TRP A 137 2.42 6.80 -16.89
C TRP A 137 0.99 7.28 -16.69
N GLN A 138 0.70 8.54 -17.00
CA GLN A 138 -0.65 9.10 -16.96
C GLN A 138 -1.07 9.54 -18.37
N GLN A 139 -2.36 9.42 -18.67
CA GLN A 139 -2.99 10.02 -19.85
C GLN A 139 -2.70 11.52 -19.92
N ALA A 140 -2.20 11.98 -21.08
CA ALA A 140 -1.82 13.38 -21.34
C ALA A 140 -2.67 14.04 -22.45
N SER A 141 -3.69 13.35 -22.95
CA SER A 141 -4.65 13.89 -23.92
C SER A 141 -6.05 13.32 -23.66
N TYR A 142 -7.07 14.17 -23.68
CA TYR A 142 -8.46 13.76 -23.45
C TYR A 142 -8.97 12.79 -24.51
N ALA A 143 -9.39 11.60 -24.07
CA ALA A 143 -10.09 10.59 -24.85
C ALA A 143 -10.74 9.59 -23.89
N TYR A 144 -11.76 8.87 -24.36
CA TYR A 144 -12.33 7.72 -23.67
C TYR A 144 -12.11 6.44 -24.47
N HIS A 145 -11.85 5.36 -23.76
CA HIS A 145 -11.97 4.00 -24.26
C HIS A 145 -12.38 3.11 -23.10
N TYR A 146 -13.33 2.20 -23.29
CA TYR A 146 -13.72 1.23 -22.27
C TYR A 146 -13.38 -0.17 -22.76
N ARG A 147 -12.52 -0.88 -22.04
CA ARG A 147 -12.18 -2.28 -22.31
C ARG A 147 -11.48 -2.91 -21.11
N TYR A 148 -12.09 -3.95 -20.55
CA TYR A 148 -11.43 -4.82 -19.59
C TYR A 148 -10.35 -5.68 -20.26
N ALA A 149 -9.17 -5.76 -19.65
CA ALA A 149 -8.15 -6.76 -19.91
C ALA A 149 -7.27 -6.95 -18.66
N TYR A 150 -6.94 -8.20 -18.31
CA TYR A 150 -5.98 -8.48 -17.24
C TYR A 150 -4.55 -8.47 -17.78
N ARG A 151 -3.69 -7.58 -17.23
CA ARG A 151 -2.27 -7.40 -17.58
C ARG A 151 -1.99 -7.42 -19.09
N PRO A 152 -2.67 -6.64 -19.96
CA PRO A 152 -2.39 -6.63 -21.40
C PRO A 152 -0.96 -6.18 -21.71
N LYS A 153 -0.39 -6.58 -22.86
CA LYS A 153 0.87 -5.97 -23.34
C LYS A 153 0.68 -4.48 -23.64
N VAL A 154 1.75 -3.72 -23.47
CA VAL A 154 1.80 -2.26 -23.66
C VAL A 154 3.06 -1.90 -24.44
N LEU A 155 2.89 -1.06 -25.45
CA LEU A 155 3.95 -0.45 -26.25
C LEU A 155 3.92 1.06 -26.03
N ILE A 156 5.01 1.66 -25.55
CA ILE A 156 5.15 3.10 -25.37
C ILE A 156 6.28 3.62 -26.27
N TYR A 157 5.99 4.65 -27.06
CA TYR A 157 6.91 5.14 -28.09
C TYR A 157 6.79 6.67 -28.29
N PRO A 158 7.88 7.36 -28.64
CA PRO A 158 7.82 8.77 -29.02
C PRO A 158 7.22 8.92 -30.43
N SER A 159 6.31 9.88 -30.61
CA SER A 159 5.69 10.19 -31.90
C SER A 159 5.26 11.65 -31.93
N GLY A 160 5.78 12.43 -32.87
CA GLY A 160 5.40 13.85 -33.03
C GLY A 160 5.74 14.74 -31.84
N GLY A 161 6.79 14.42 -31.08
CA GLY A 161 7.21 15.17 -29.89
C GLY A 161 6.46 14.81 -28.60
N VAL A 162 5.46 13.92 -28.66
CA VAL A 162 4.75 13.38 -27.49
C VAL A 162 5.01 11.89 -27.32
N TRP A 163 4.89 11.38 -26.11
CA TRP A 163 4.86 9.94 -25.85
C TRP A 163 3.47 9.39 -26.10
N ARG A 164 3.40 8.22 -26.74
CA ARG A 164 2.15 7.51 -27.02
C ARG A 164 2.19 6.10 -26.46
N MET A 165 1.09 5.68 -25.88
CA MET A 165 0.86 4.32 -25.38
C MET A 165 -0.14 3.59 -26.30
N GLN A 166 0.20 2.37 -26.69
CA GLN A 166 -0.65 1.42 -27.39
C GLN A 166 -0.86 0.19 -26.51
N VAL A 167 -2.12 -0.20 -26.29
CA VAL A 167 -2.48 -1.36 -25.45
C VAL A 167 -2.96 -2.51 -26.34
N GLU A 168 -2.53 -3.73 -26.01
CA GLU A 168 -2.85 -4.96 -26.75
C GLU A 168 -4.37 -5.18 -26.92
N GLY A 169 -4.83 -5.21 -28.17
CA GLY A 169 -6.24 -5.37 -28.52
C GLY A 169 -7.10 -4.10 -28.38
N VAL A 170 -6.48 -2.95 -28.12
CA VAL A 170 -7.07 -1.63 -28.43
C VAL A 170 -6.50 -1.18 -29.78
N SER A 171 -7.32 -0.56 -30.64
CA SER A 171 -6.89 -0.10 -31.98
C SER A 171 -6.35 1.33 -31.99
N SER A 172 -6.68 2.13 -30.99
CA SER A 172 -6.18 3.50 -30.79
C SER A 172 -5.01 3.53 -29.81
N SER A 173 -4.11 4.50 -30.00
CA SER A 173 -3.11 4.89 -28.99
C SER A 173 -3.54 6.15 -28.26
N ILE A 174 -3.01 6.38 -27.07
CA ILE A 174 -3.27 7.56 -26.24
C ILE A 174 -1.96 8.31 -25.94
N ALA A 175 -1.98 9.64 -25.88
CA ALA A 175 -0.80 10.38 -25.43
C ALA A 175 -0.62 10.21 -23.92
N VAL A 176 0.63 10.09 -23.47
CA VAL A 176 0.96 9.85 -22.05
C VAL A 176 2.13 10.71 -21.58
N GLN A 177 2.18 10.95 -20.27
CA GLN A 177 3.31 11.57 -19.56
C GLN A 177 3.79 10.61 -18.46
N ARG A 178 5.10 10.59 -18.17
CA ARG A 178 5.66 9.72 -17.12
C ARG A 178 5.54 10.39 -15.75
N LEU A 179 5.07 9.64 -14.75
CA LEU A 179 4.99 10.08 -13.34
C LEU A 179 6.12 9.51 -12.49
N ALA A 180 6.57 8.27 -12.75
CA ALA A 180 7.63 7.57 -12.02
C ALA A 180 8.37 6.56 -12.92
#